data_AF-A0A3R6I9C8-F1
#
_entry.id   AF-A0A3R6I9C8-F1
#
_cell.length_a   1.000
_cell.length_b   1.000
_cell.length_c   1.000
_cell.angle_alpha   90.00
_cell.angle_beta   90.00
_cell.angle_gamma   90.00
#
_symmetry.space_group_name_H-M   'P 1'
#
loop_
_entity.id
_entity.type
_entity.pdbx_description
1 polymer ?
#
loop_
_entity_poly.entity_id
_entity_poly.type
_entity_poly.pdbx_seq_one_letter_code
_entity_poly.pdbx_strand_id
1 'polypeptide(L)'
;MKGYLDAKELESYKKEDLQELAKQLGVDAEGTKKEIAARCAAVEVDIPDDSELTEEDKKVAAEAAAKAEEERKAAEAAAKAEEERKAAEAAAKAEEERKAAAKAEEEKKTAGLVKVRAKNRFLDKELNQIKDTGDTYTVTRERAAVLVNAGVAEETE
;
A
#
# COMPACT_ATOMS: atom_id res chain seq x y z
N MET A 1 55.77 -2.96 -4.81
CA MET A 1 54.84 -4.08 -5.04
C MET A 1 53.51 -3.46 -5.41
N LYS A 2 53.08 -3.65 -6.65
CA LYS A 2 51.84 -3.08 -7.21
C LYS A 2 50.70 -3.99 -6.77
N GLY A 3 49.99 -3.61 -5.72
CA GLY A 3 48.92 -4.41 -5.16
C GLY A 3 47.65 -4.09 -5.92
N TYR A 4 47.29 -4.92 -6.91
CA TYR A 4 45.98 -4.85 -7.53
C TYR A 4 44.94 -4.97 -6.41
N LEU A 5 44.28 -3.88 -6.06
CA LEU A 5 43.09 -3.97 -5.22
C LEU A 5 42.02 -4.63 -6.07
N ASP A 6 41.90 -5.95 -5.92
CA ASP A 6 40.91 -6.74 -6.64
C ASP A 6 39.53 -6.19 -6.33
N ALA A 7 38.74 -5.88 -7.37
CA ALA A 7 37.38 -5.38 -7.19
C ALA A 7 36.54 -6.31 -6.30
N LYS A 8 36.80 -7.62 -6.34
CA LYS A 8 36.18 -8.62 -5.47
C LYS A 8 36.58 -8.49 -3.99
N GLU A 9 37.82 -8.09 -3.72
CA GLU A 9 38.27 -7.82 -2.35
C GLU A 9 37.67 -6.52 -1.85
N LEU A 10 37.63 -5.47 -2.67
CA LEU A 10 36.98 -4.20 -2.33
C LEU A 10 35.47 -4.36 -2.12
N GLU A 11 34.81 -5.28 -2.82
CA GLU A 11 33.42 -5.65 -2.56
C GLU A 11 33.17 -6.24 -1.16
N SER A 12 34.22 -6.68 -0.46
CA SER A 12 34.13 -7.15 0.93
C SER A 12 34.30 -6.03 1.97
N TYR A 13 34.89 -4.88 1.61
CA TYR A 13 35.22 -3.78 2.52
C TYR A 13 33.96 -3.03 2.98
N LYS A 14 33.95 -2.24 4.05
CA LYS A 14 32.72 -1.50 4.39
C LYS A 14 32.55 -0.31 3.44
N LYS A 15 31.32 0.20 3.33
CA LYS A 15 31.06 1.36 2.49
C LYS A 15 31.87 2.57 2.96
N GLU A 16 31.96 2.79 4.27
CA GLU A 16 32.77 3.89 4.81
C GLU A 16 34.26 3.75 4.46
N ASP A 17 34.83 2.54 4.59
CA ASP A 17 36.24 2.27 4.24
C ASP A 17 36.51 2.52 2.75
N LEU A 18 35.59 2.13 1.87
CA LEU A 18 35.70 2.40 0.43
C LEU A 18 35.56 3.88 0.10
N GLN A 19 34.72 4.62 0.82
CA GLN A 19 34.57 6.06 0.64
C GLN A 19 35.80 6.82 1.14
N GLU A 20 36.42 6.37 2.21
CA GLU A 20 37.69 6.90 2.70
C GLU A 20 38.81 6.61 1.71
N LEU A 21 38.90 5.37 1.23
CA LEU A 21 39.83 4.96 0.19
C LEU A 21 39.63 5.80 -1.09
N ALA A 22 38.38 6.02 -1.51
CA ALA A 22 38.07 6.87 -2.65
C ALA A 22 38.58 8.31 -2.45
N LYS A 23 38.35 8.91 -1.28
CA LYS A 23 38.87 10.25 -0.95
C LYS A 23 40.40 10.29 -0.91
N GLN A 24 41.05 9.26 -0.38
CA GLN A 24 42.52 9.15 -0.34
C GLN A 24 43.11 9.01 -1.76
N LEU A 25 42.40 8.31 -2.64
CA LEU A 25 42.76 8.13 -4.03
C LEU A 25 42.32 9.30 -4.94
N GLY A 26 41.61 10.29 -4.39
CA GLY A 26 41.10 11.45 -5.15
C GLY A 26 39.96 11.11 -6.12
N VAL A 27 39.29 9.98 -5.93
CA VAL A 27 38.16 9.54 -6.76
C VAL A 27 36.81 9.78 -6.08
N ASP A 28 35.78 9.83 -6.91
CA ASP A 28 34.42 10.13 -6.49
C ASP A 28 33.86 9.03 -5.56
N ALA A 29 33.52 9.44 -4.33
CA ALA A 29 33.02 8.57 -3.27
C ALA A 29 31.48 8.47 -3.25
N GLU A 30 30.81 9.00 -4.28
CA GLU A 30 29.36 8.95 -4.41
C GLU A 30 28.90 7.69 -5.15
N GLY A 31 27.82 7.08 -4.66
CA GLY A 31 27.22 5.89 -5.26
C GLY A 31 27.17 4.67 -4.34
N THR A 32 26.93 3.52 -4.95
CA THR A 32 26.87 2.23 -4.25
C THR A 32 28.26 1.70 -3.95
N LYS A 33 28.34 0.82 -2.95
CA LYS A 33 29.59 0.18 -2.51
C LYS A 33 30.38 -0.44 -3.68
N LYS A 34 29.68 -1.08 -4.62
CA LYS A 34 30.29 -1.74 -5.79
C LYS A 34 30.88 -0.74 -6.79
N GLU A 35 30.21 0.39 -6.97
CA GLU A 35 30.69 1.44 -7.88
C GLU A 35 31.93 2.11 -7.32
N ILE A 36 31.95 2.41 -6.02
CA ILE A 36 33.11 2.97 -5.35
C ILE A 36 34.27 1.96 -5.36
N ALA A 37 34.01 0.68 -5.08
CA ALA A 37 35.00 -0.40 -5.18
C ALA A 37 35.60 -0.52 -6.59
N ALA A 38 34.76 -0.49 -7.63
CA ALA A 38 35.22 -0.58 -9.01
C ALA A 38 36.08 0.62 -9.42
N ARG A 39 35.70 1.85 -9.00
CA ARG A 39 36.49 3.06 -9.24
C ARG A 39 37.82 3.03 -8.49
N CYS A 40 37.81 2.62 -7.22
CA CYS A 40 39.03 2.46 -6.43
C CYS A 40 39.96 1.37 -6.98
N ALA A 41 39.41 0.27 -7.52
CA ALA A 41 40.19 -0.78 -8.18
C ALA A 41 40.82 -0.30 -9.50
N ALA A 42 40.14 0.61 -10.22
CA ALA A 42 40.60 1.13 -11.50
C ALA A 42 41.72 2.18 -11.37
N VAL A 43 41.89 2.80 -10.20
CA VAL A 43 42.86 3.89 -9.97
C VAL A 43 44.34 3.52 -10.21
N GLU A 44 44.72 2.23 -10.24
CA GLU A 44 46.10 1.80 -10.58
C GLU A 44 46.31 1.35 -12.04
N VAL A 45 45.29 1.53 -12.89
CA VAL A 45 45.38 1.37 -14.35
C VAL A 45 44.89 2.69 -14.96
N ASP A 46 45.80 3.42 -15.60
CA ASP A 46 45.49 4.58 -16.45
C ASP A 46 45.11 5.89 -15.70
N ILE A 47 46.11 6.61 -15.20
CA ILE A 47 46.21 8.01 -15.65
C ILE A 47 46.99 7.89 -16.97
N PRO A 48 46.33 7.91 -18.13
CA PRO A 48 47.06 8.19 -19.35
C PRO A 48 47.60 9.60 -19.19
N ASP A 49 48.88 9.78 -19.54
CA ASP A 49 49.47 11.10 -19.75
C ASP A 49 48.46 11.94 -20.55
N ASP A 50 48.19 13.17 -20.10
CA ASP A 50 47.09 14.05 -20.54
C ASP A 50 47.11 14.39 -22.06
N SER A 51 47.99 13.76 -22.84
CA SER A 51 48.20 13.94 -24.28
C SER A 51 47.64 12.85 -25.22
N GLU A 52 47.07 11.72 -24.77
CA GLU A 52 46.53 10.70 -25.72
C GLU A 52 45.15 10.08 -25.38
N LEU A 53 44.31 10.71 -24.55
CA LEU A 53 42.89 10.34 -24.48
C LEU A 53 42.12 11.00 -25.63
N THR A 54 41.82 10.22 -26.68
CA THR A 54 40.95 10.68 -27.78
C THR A 54 39.52 10.96 -27.28
N GLU A 55 38.82 11.92 -27.90
CA GLU A 55 37.45 12.33 -27.52
C GLU A 55 36.42 11.18 -27.51
N GLU A 56 36.75 10.05 -28.12
CA GLU A 56 35.90 8.86 -28.20
C GLU A 56 35.77 8.14 -26.84
N ASP A 57 36.86 8.04 -26.06
CA ASP A 57 36.87 7.30 -24.78
C ASP A 57 36.09 8.04 -23.66
N LYS A 58 36.21 9.38 -23.62
CA LYS A 58 35.38 10.24 -22.76
C LYS A 58 33.88 10.14 -23.08
N LYS A 59 33.55 9.92 -24.35
CA LYS A 59 32.16 9.82 -24.80
C LYS A 59 31.53 8.48 -24.40
N VAL A 60 32.30 7.39 -24.44
CA VAL A 60 31.84 6.06 -24.00
C VAL A 60 31.59 6.01 -22.49
N ALA A 61 32.46 6.62 -21.69
CA ALA A 61 32.27 6.70 -20.23
C ALA A 61 31.03 7.52 -19.84
N ALA A 62 30.76 8.63 -20.53
CA ALA A 62 29.58 9.46 -20.32
C ALA A 62 28.28 8.76 -20.75
N GLU A 63 28.31 8.03 -21.87
CA GLU A 63 27.13 7.31 -22.39
C GLU A 63 26.77 6.10 -21.49
N ALA A 64 27.77 5.41 -20.93
CA ALA A 64 27.54 4.33 -19.97
C ALA A 64 26.93 4.85 -18.66
N ALA A 65 27.37 6.01 -18.16
CA ALA A 65 26.81 6.64 -16.97
C ALA A 65 25.35 7.10 -17.19
N ALA A 66 25.05 7.70 -18.35
CA ALA A 66 23.69 8.12 -18.69
C ALA A 66 22.72 6.93 -18.79
N LYS A 67 23.17 5.82 -19.39
CA LYS A 67 22.36 4.61 -19.53
C LYS A 67 22.08 3.94 -18.19
N ALA A 68 23.05 3.93 -17.28
CA ALA A 68 22.86 3.43 -15.92
C ALA A 68 21.88 4.29 -15.10
N GLU A 69 21.89 5.61 -15.28
CA GLU A 69 20.94 6.51 -14.60
C GLU A 69 19.49 6.32 -15.13
N GLU A 70 19.33 6.15 -16.44
CA GLU A 70 18.03 5.88 -17.07
C GLU A 70 17.42 4.55 -16.58
N GLU A 71 18.24 3.48 -16.54
CA GLU A 71 17.80 2.17 -16.08
C GLU A 71 17.40 2.20 -14.59
N ARG A 72 18.12 3.01 -13.77
CA ARG A 72 17.76 3.23 -12.37
C ARG A 72 16.44 3.98 -12.21
N LYS A 73 16.19 5.02 -13.02
CA LYS A 73 14.91 5.76 -13.02
C LYS A 73 13.75 4.87 -13.43
N ALA A 74 13.95 3.98 -14.42
CA ALA A 74 12.94 3.02 -14.84
C ALA A 74 12.60 2.00 -13.73
N ALA A 75 13.62 1.48 -13.03
CA ALA A 75 13.42 0.54 -11.93
C ALA A 75 12.70 1.18 -10.74
N GLU A 76 13.03 2.43 -10.38
CA GLU A 76 12.37 3.16 -9.30
C GLU A 76 10.90 3.47 -9.63
N ALA A 77 10.62 3.87 -10.87
CA ALA A 77 9.24 4.10 -11.32
C ALA A 77 8.40 2.80 -11.30
N ALA A 78 8.98 1.67 -11.71
CA ALA A 78 8.30 0.37 -11.66
C ALA A 78 8.00 -0.08 -10.21
N ALA A 79 8.95 0.11 -9.29
CA ALA A 79 8.76 -0.21 -7.87
C ALA A 79 7.65 0.63 -7.24
N LYS A 80 7.61 1.94 -7.53
CA LYS A 80 6.57 2.85 -7.03
C LYS A 80 5.18 2.50 -7.56
N ALA A 81 5.08 2.15 -8.85
CA ALA A 81 3.82 1.71 -9.45
C ALA A 81 3.30 0.39 -8.86
N GLU A 82 4.20 -0.54 -8.50
CA GLU A 82 3.81 -1.79 -7.83
C GLU A 82 3.31 -1.55 -6.40
N GLU A 83 3.95 -0.65 -5.65
CA GLU A 83 3.51 -0.26 -4.30
C GLU A 83 2.12 0.38 -4.33
N GLU A 84 1.89 1.33 -5.24
CA GLU A 84 0.58 1.97 -5.40
C GLU A 84 -0.52 0.98 -5.79
N ARG A 85 -0.21 -0.01 -6.64
CA ARG A 85 -1.16 -1.09 -6.96
C ARG A 85 -1.52 -1.94 -5.75
N LYS A 86 -0.55 -2.32 -4.91
CA LYS A 86 -0.80 -3.11 -3.70
C LYS A 86 -1.63 -2.33 -2.69
N ALA A 87 -1.37 -1.03 -2.53
CA ALA A 87 -2.17 -0.15 -1.67
C ALA A 87 -3.62 -0.02 -2.15
N ALA A 88 -3.82 0.15 -3.47
CA ALA A 88 -5.16 0.22 -4.06
C ALA A 88 -5.95 -1.10 -3.92
N GLU A 89 -5.30 -2.25 -4.11
CA GLU A 89 -5.95 -3.56 -3.95
C GLU A 89 -6.35 -3.81 -2.48
N ALA A 90 -5.48 -3.45 -1.52
CA ALA A 90 -5.79 -3.57 -0.10
C ALA A 90 -6.98 -2.68 0.31
N ALA A 91 -7.05 -1.45 -0.21
CA ALA A 91 -8.17 -0.55 0.04
C ALA A 91 -9.48 -1.10 -0.55
N ALA A 92 -9.45 -1.65 -1.76
CA ALA A 92 -10.62 -2.24 -2.41
C ALA A 92 -11.16 -3.45 -1.63
N LYS A 93 -10.28 -4.36 -1.17
CA LYS A 93 -10.66 -5.50 -0.33
C LYS A 93 -11.30 -5.06 1.00
N ALA A 94 -10.71 -4.06 1.66
CA ALA A 94 -11.26 -3.52 2.91
C ALA A 94 -12.63 -2.86 2.72
N GLU A 95 -12.87 -2.19 1.59
CA GLU A 95 -14.19 -1.64 1.26
C GLU A 95 -15.23 -2.73 0.99
N GLU A 96 -14.84 -3.79 0.27
CA GLU A 96 -15.71 -4.95 0.00
C GLU A 96 -16.13 -5.65 1.30
N GLU A 97 -15.19 -5.92 2.21
CA GLU A 97 -15.48 -6.52 3.51
C GLU A 97 -16.42 -5.65 4.35
N ARG A 98 -16.24 -4.32 4.35
CA ARG A 98 -17.15 -3.40 5.04
C ARG A 98 -18.56 -3.44 4.45
N LYS A 99 -18.69 -3.50 3.12
CA LYS A 99 -19.99 -3.63 2.44
C LYS A 99 -20.66 -4.96 2.78
N ALA A 100 -19.90 -6.06 2.82
CA ALA A 100 -20.42 -7.37 3.20
C ALA A 100 -20.90 -7.38 4.67
N ALA A 101 -20.13 -6.80 5.59
CA ALA A 101 -20.50 -6.68 6.99
C ALA A 101 -21.77 -5.82 7.18
N ALA A 102 -21.87 -4.68 6.47
CA ALA A 102 -23.05 -3.82 6.53
C ALA A 102 -24.31 -4.53 6.01
N LYS A 103 -24.21 -5.26 4.90
CA LYS A 103 -25.33 -6.08 4.38
C LYS A 103 -25.73 -7.17 5.36
N ALA A 104 -24.78 -7.87 5.96
CA ALA A 104 -25.06 -8.91 6.95
C ALA A 104 -25.72 -8.34 8.22
N GLU A 105 -25.34 -7.13 8.65
CA GLU A 105 -25.98 -6.45 9.77
C GLU A 105 -27.40 -5.99 9.43
N GLU A 106 -27.63 -5.42 8.23
CA GLU A 106 -28.95 -5.04 7.76
C GLU A 106 -29.88 -6.25 7.66
N GLU A 107 -29.40 -7.35 7.07
CA GLU A 107 -30.17 -8.59 6.95
C GLU A 107 -30.53 -9.13 8.34
N LYS A 108 -29.60 -9.14 9.30
CA LYS A 108 -29.89 -9.53 10.70
C LYS A 108 -30.91 -8.63 11.38
N LYS A 109 -30.86 -7.31 11.16
CA LYS A 109 -31.85 -6.37 11.71
C LYS A 109 -33.25 -6.65 11.18
N THR A 110 -33.36 -7.08 9.93
CA THR A 110 -34.66 -7.40 9.30
C THR A 110 -35.16 -8.82 9.60
N ALA A 111 -34.27 -9.80 9.79
CA ALA A 111 -34.62 -11.21 9.99
C ALA A 111 -35.42 -11.51 11.28
N GLY A 112 -35.42 -10.59 12.25
CA GLY A 112 -36.18 -10.70 13.51
C GLY A 112 -37.48 -9.88 13.56
N LEU A 113 -37.81 -9.17 12.48
CA LEU A 113 -38.99 -8.30 12.42
C LEU A 113 -40.17 -9.04 11.79
N VAL A 114 -41.34 -8.86 12.38
CA VAL A 114 -42.63 -9.36 11.90
C VAL A 114 -43.57 -8.18 11.66
N LYS A 115 -44.48 -8.33 10.70
CA LYS A 115 -45.46 -7.32 10.37
C LYS A 115 -46.71 -7.51 11.24
N VAL A 116 -47.22 -6.42 11.78
CA VAL A 116 -48.44 -6.40 12.58
C VAL A 116 -49.38 -5.32 12.07
N ARG A 117 -50.67 -5.46 12.36
CA ARG A 117 -51.73 -4.50 12.08
C ARG A 117 -52.42 -4.08 13.37
N ALA A 118 -52.54 -2.77 13.59
CA ALA A 118 -53.26 -2.23 14.73
C ALA A 118 -54.77 -2.47 14.59
N LYS A 119 -55.41 -3.01 15.63
CA LYS A 119 -56.86 -3.24 15.71
C LYS A 119 -57.62 -2.04 16.25
N ASN A 120 -56.98 -1.27 17.11
CA ASN A 120 -57.53 -0.10 17.79
C ASN A 120 -56.49 1.00 17.81
N ARG A 121 -56.92 2.26 18.03
CA ARG A 121 -55.97 3.36 18.23
C ARG A 121 -55.26 3.21 19.57
N PHE A 122 -53.93 3.16 19.58
CA PHE A 122 -53.15 3.07 20.82
C PHE A 122 -51.81 3.82 20.71
N LEU A 123 -51.22 4.18 21.85
CA LEU A 123 -49.86 4.75 21.91
C LEU A 123 -48.86 3.61 22.07
N ASP A 124 -48.03 3.37 21.06
CA ASP A 124 -46.89 2.48 21.20
C ASP A 124 -45.80 3.17 22.03
N LYS A 125 -45.60 2.70 23.26
CA LYS A 125 -44.64 3.27 24.20
C LYS A 125 -43.17 3.04 23.82
N GLU A 126 -42.87 2.01 23.02
CA GLU A 126 -41.50 1.73 22.59
C GLU A 126 -41.12 2.61 21.41
N LEU A 127 -42.04 2.80 20.46
CA LEU A 127 -41.83 3.67 19.30
C LEU A 127 -42.16 5.14 19.59
N ASN A 128 -42.77 5.43 20.74
CA ASN A 128 -43.34 6.73 21.11
C ASN A 128 -44.23 7.32 19.99
N GLN A 129 -45.07 6.47 19.40
CA GLN A 129 -45.91 6.79 18.24
C GLN A 129 -47.34 6.33 18.48
N ILE A 130 -48.31 7.15 18.08
CA ILE A 130 -49.71 6.72 18.03
C ILE A 130 -49.88 5.86 16.77
N LYS A 131 -50.44 4.67 16.94
CA LYS A 131 -50.88 3.80 15.85
C LYS A 131 -52.39 3.91 15.75
N ASP A 132 -52.88 4.19 14.55
CA ASP A 132 -54.29 4.26 14.23
C ASP A 132 -54.83 2.88 13.83
N THR A 133 -56.15 2.76 13.87
CA THR A 133 -56.81 1.48 13.54
C THR A 133 -56.58 1.14 12.07
N GLY A 134 -56.07 -0.07 11.82
CA GLY A 134 -55.74 -0.55 10.50
C GLY A 134 -54.29 -0.32 10.06
N ASP A 135 -53.49 0.45 10.81
CA ASP A 135 -52.09 0.71 10.48
C ASP A 135 -51.25 -0.56 10.52
N THR A 136 -50.44 -0.78 9.48
CA THR A 136 -49.48 -1.88 9.40
C THR A 136 -48.05 -1.40 9.61
N TYR A 137 -47.29 -2.09 10.45
CA TYR A 137 -45.89 -1.75 10.76
C TYR A 137 -45.09 -2.98 11.18
N THR A 138 -43.77 -2.88 11.14
CA THR A 138 -42.85 -3.97 11.51
C THR A 138 -42.33 -3.77 12.93
N VAL A 139 -42.38 -4.83 13.73
CA VAL A 139 -41.85 -4.87 15.10
C VAL A 139 -41.09 -6.17 15.32
N THR A 140 -40.34 -6.26 16.42
CA THR A 140 -39.74 -7.54 16.81
C THR A 140 -40.81 -8.57 17.13
N ARG A 141 -40.49 -9.85 16.96
CA ARG A 141 -41.42 -10.95 17.27
C ARG A 141 -41.94 -10.93 18.71
N GLU A 142 -41.09 -10.57 19.67
CA GLU A 142 -41.48 -10.42 21.08
C GLU A 142 -42.52 -9.29 21.26
N ARG A 143 -42.30 -8.15 20.59
CA ARG A 143 -43.24 -7.03 20.64
C ARG A 143 -44.56 -7.36 19.97
N ALA A 144 -44.54 -8.05 18.84
CA ALA A 144 -45.77 -8.52 18.20
C ALA A 144 -46.60 -9.36 19.17
N ALA A 145 -45.99 -10.32 19.87
CA ALA A 145 -46.68 -11.13 20.87
C ALA A 145 -47.28 -10.28 22.01
N VAL A 146 -46.58 -9.26 22.49
CA VAL A 146 -47.11 -8.33 23.51
C VAL A 146 -48.34 -7.57 23.01
N LEU A 147 -48.28 -7.05 21.77
CA LEU A 147 -49.39 -6.30 21.18
C LEU A 147 -50.62 -7.18 20.88
N VAL A 148 -50.39 -8.43 20.45
CA VAL A 148 -51.43 -9.43 20.23
C VAL A 148 -52.08 -9.85 21.55
N ASN A 149 -51.28 -10.14 22.58
CA ASN A 149 -51.77 -10.49 23.91
C ASN A 149 -52.55 -9.34 24.57
N ALA A 150 -52.17 -8.09 24.31
CA ALA A 150 -52.90 -6.91 24.74
C ALA A 150 -54.17 -6.65 23.90
N GLY A 151 -54.38 -7.38 22.81
CA GLY A 151 -55.53 -7.23 21.91
C GLY A 151 -55.53 -5.93 21.10
N VAL A 152 -54.42 -5.20 21.07
CA VAL A 152 -54.30 -3.91 20.36
C VAL A 152 -53.83 -4.06 18.91
N ALA A 153 -53.20 -5.19 18.56
CA ALA A 153 -52.78 -5.51 17.21
C ALA A 153 -52.96 -7.00 16.87
N GLU A 154 -52.80 -7.36 15.60
CA GLU A 154 -52.69 -8.72 15.08
C GLU A 154 -51.45 -8.88 14.21
N GLU A 155 -50.85 -10.07 14.21
CA GLU A 155 -49.81 -10.41 13.25
C GLU A 155 -50.42 -10.52 11.84
N THR A 156 -49.72 -9.97 10.86
CA THR A 156 -50.08 -10.07 9.44
C THR A 156 -48.98 -10.82 8.71
N GLU A 157 -49.37 -11.73 7.83
CA GLU A 157 -48.46 -12.47 6.94
C GLU A 157 -47.66 -11.55 6.00
#